data_AF-A0A953MR63-F1
#
_entry.id   AF-A0A953MR63-F1
#
_cell.length_a   1.000
_cell.length_b   1.000
_cell.length_c   1.000
_cell.angle_alpha   90.00
_cell.angle_beta   90.00
_cell.angle_gamma   90.00
#
_symmetry.space_group_name_H-M   'P 1'
#
loop_
_entity.id
_entity.type
_entity.pdbx_description
1 polymer ?
#
loop_
_entity_poly.entity_id
_entity_poly.type
_entity_poly.pdbx_seq_one_letter_code
_entity_poly.pdbx_strand_id
1 'polypeptide(L)'
;MIYNITIKHLQKDERYASAKAFLSSIVGGRVPPKKNFEKLYSAELINTVRGMVKQFLRGKDFSTLNPRHHQDAPNEINKQRASLEFNPDYCNIQGKLLFNKLPKEETLAPLYGEYANAVRKSFGSFLHFNLTRRCGITSAAHHNRVAAVVKQLKMDGDGSYKHVAIAALHDTIEDLLNIVKDKKGRIYGIHRYEEFVDEFIPPELKEHVKLLTNNYDLILSHIYQQFITTDVSMTKKNLLNAIEVQSKRNSGELSAHFENMGVLLQISDLGESVYSKAKWICYENLYINTMAVSTKEMNDFRTFQIKAVDLLDNSHGRDSLSMDGMIKNIIKLGIWAARGYDLQSSWLPLNAFVMEVFEEALVHSEHLVIKNLFELESQQDFLISALIKFEKLKPIFYVDTPSSEKSNS
;
A
#
# COMPACT_ATOMS: atom_id res chain seq x y z
N MET A 1 -19.08 0.92 7.52
CA MET A 1 -17.87 1.50 6.93
C MET A 1 -18.26 2.66 6.00
N ILE A 2 -17.48 3.75 5.97
CA ILE A 2 -17.77 4.93 5.12
C ILE A 2 -17.13 4.70 3.74
N TYR A 3 -17.89 4.17 2.80
CA TYR A 3 -17.42 3.96 1.42
C TYR A 3 -17.50 5.23 0.57
N ASN A 4 -16.68 5.28 -0.49
CA ASN A 4 -16.80 6.29 -1.53
C ASN A 4 -18.19 6.24 -2.20
N ILE A 5 -18.57 7.35 -2.83
CA ILE A 5 -19.92 7.51 -3.39
C ILE A 5 -20.19 6.52 -4.55
N THR A 6 -19.15 6.12 -5.28
CA THR A 6 -19.24 5.19 -6.41
C THR A 6 -19.60 3.78 -5.95
N ILE A 7 -18.99 3.27 -4.88
CA ILE A 7 -19.38 1.99 -4.26
C ILE A 7 -20.82 2.05 -3.76
N LYS A 8 -21.19 3.13 -3.06
CA LYS A 8 -22.56 3.29 -2.52
C LYS A 8 -23.61 3.37 -3.62
N HIS A 9 -23.32 4.04 -4.73
CA HIS A 9 -24.23 4.08 -5.88
C HIS A 9 -24.35 2.71 -6.53
N LEU A 10 -23.23 2.01 -6.73
CA LEU A 10 -23.24 0.66 -7.30
C LEU A 10 -24.07 -0.31 -6.45
N GLN A 11 -23.98 -0.21 -5.12
CA GLN A 11 -24.73 -1.02 -4.16
C GLN A 11 -26.25 -0.77 -4.18
N LYS A 12 -26.70 0.37 -4.71
CA LYS A 12 -28.13 0.71 -4.83
C LYS A 12 -28.75 0.25 -6.15
N ASP A 13 -27.95 -0.19 -7.12
CA ASP A 13 -28.45 -0.74 -8.38
C ASP A 13 -29.19 -2.07 -8.12
N GLU A 14 -30.36 -2.25 -8.73
CA GLU A 14 -31.18 -3.45 -8.55
C GLU A 14 -30.47 -4.75 -8.98
N ARG A 15 -29.48 -4.65 -9.87
CA ARG A 15 -28.68 -5.78 -10.35
C ARG A 15 -27.57 -6.18 -9.39
N TYR A 16 -27.29 -5.38 -8.35
CA TYR A 16 -26.15 -5.58 -7.45
C TYR A 16 -26.20 -6.91 -6.72
N ALA A 17 -27.36 -7.32 -6.23
CA ALA A 17 -27.51 -8.63 -5.59
C ALA A 17 -27.14 -9.78 -6.54
N SER A 18 -27.53 -9.68 -7.82
CA SER A 18 -27.21 -10.67 -8.85
C SER A 18 -25.73 -10.66 -9.23
N ALA A 19 -25.09 -9.50 -9.35
CA ALA A 19 -23.65 -9.43 -9.61
C ALA A 19 -22.81 -9.89 -8.43
N LYS A 20 -23.22 -9.57 -7.19
CA LYS A 20 -22.56 -10.11 -6.00
C LYS A 20 -22.67 -11.64 -5.97
N ALA A 21 -23.87 -12.19 -6.18
CA ALA A 21 -24.06 -13.64 -6.26
C ALA A 21 -23.31 -14.30 -7.43
N PHE A 22 -23.16 -13.58 -8.56
CA PHE A 22 -22.31 -13.99 -9.67
C PHE A 22 -20.85 -14.11 -9.21
N LEU A 23 -20.28 -13.04 -8.63
CA LEU A 23 -18.91 -13.04 -8.13
C LEU A 23 -18.69 -14.12 -7.06
N SER A 24 -19.59 -14.26 -6.09
CA SER A 24 -19.50 -15.31 -5.07
C SER A 24 -19.49 -16.72 -5.65
N SER A 25 -20.18 -16.96 -6.77
CA SER A 25 -20.12 -18.25 -7.46
C SER A 25 -18.74 -18.49 -8.07
N ILE A 26 -18.17 -17.48 -8.74
CA ILE A 26 -16.82 -17.53 -9.31
C ILE A 26 -15.76 -17.75 -8.23
N VAL A 27 -15.84 -17.02 -7.12
CA VAL A 27 -14.96 -17.20 -5.95
C VAL A 27 -15.04 -18.64 -5.44
N GLY A 28 -16.24 -19.24 -5.41
CA GLY A 28 -16.41 -20.65 -5.05
C GLY A 28 -16.05 -21.66 -6.15
N GLY A 29 -15.45 -21.23 -7.27
CA GLY A 29 -15.09 -22.10 -8.40
C GLY A 29 -16.28 -22.67 -9.18
N ARG A 30 -17.45 -22.03 -9.11
CA ARG A 30 -18.70 -22.52 -9.70
C ARG A 30 -19.23 -21.56 -10.77
N VAL A 31 -19.82 -22.13 -11.81
CA VAL A 31 -20.59 -21.35 -12.79
C VAL A 31 -21.81 -20.76 -12.10
N PRO A 32 -22.06 -19.44 -12.18
CA PRO A 32 -23.22 -18.82 -11.56
C PRO A 32 -24.56 -19.44 -12.00
N PRO A 33 -25.59 -19.40 -11.14
CA PRO A 33 -26.95 -19.76 -11.53
C PRO A 33 -27.44 -18.93 -12.73
N LYS A 34 -28.25 -19.54 -13.62
CA LYS A 34 -28.76 -18.87 -14.83
C LYS A 34 -29.48 -17.55 -14.52
N LYS A 35 -30.25 -17.50 -13.44
CA LYS A 35 -30.94 -16.29 -12.96
C LYS A 35 -30.03 -15.07 -12.75
N ASN A 36 -28.76 -15.28 -12.39
CA ASN A 36 -27.82 -14.17 -12.20
C ASN A 36 -27.41 -13.60 -13.56
N PHE A 37 -27.28 -14.43 -14.59
CA PHE A 37 -27.00 -13.97 -15.95
C PHE A 37 -28.20 -13.24 -16.55
N GLU A 38 -29.42 -13.76 -16.34
CA GLU A 38 -30.68 -13.14 -16.82
C GLU A 38 -30.90 -11.72 -16.28
N LYS A 39 -30.31 -11.37 -15.13
CA LYS A 39 -30.36 -10.03 -14.54
C LYS A 39 -29.23 -9.10 -14.99
N LEU A 40 -28.14 -9.64 -15.53
CA LEU A 40 -26.94 -8.86 -15.87
C LEU A 40 -26.76 -8.68 -17.39
N TYR A 41 -27.29 -9.61 -18.18
CA TYR A 41 -27.05 -9.68 -19.62
C TYR A 41 -28.37 -9.82 -20.39
N SER A 42 -28.37 -9.40 -21.66
CA SER A 42 -29.50 -9.60 -22.56
C SER A 42 -29.78 -11.09 -22.81
N ALA A 43 -31.03 -11.44 -23.11
CA ALA A 43 -31.45 -12.82 -23.32
C ALA A 43 -30.61 -13.57 -24.37
N GLU A 44 -30.24 -12.86 -25.43
CA GLU A 44 -29.42 -13.37 -26.54
C GLU A 44 -27.98 -13.71 -26.11
N LEU A 45 -27.43 -13.00 -25.12
CA LEU A 45 -26.05 -13.15 -24.69
C LEU A 45 -25.84 -14.19 -23.61
N ILE A 46 -26.87 -14.54 -22.82
CA ILE A 46 -26.77 -15.41 -21.63
C ILE A 46 -25.97 -16.69 -21.89
N ASN A 47 -26.29 -17.41 -22.96
CA ASN A 47 -25.64 -18.69 -23.25
C ASN A 47 -24.16 -18.51 -23.60
N THR A 48 -23.84 -17.47 -24.36
CA THR A 48 -22.47 -17.10 -24.74
C THR A 48 -21.65 -16.73 -23.51
N VAL A 49 -22.13 -15.80 -22.67
CA VAL A 49 -21.40 -15.37 -21.47
C VAL A 49 -21.24 -16.51 -20.45
N ARG A 50 -22.25 -17.38 -20.32
CA ARG A 50 -22.17 -18.57 -19.47
C ARG A 50 -21.13 -19.57 -20.00
N GLY A 51 -21.00 -19.70 -21.33
CA GLY A 51 -19.95 -20.48 -21.98
C GLY A 51 -18.56 -19.93 -21.69
N MET A 52 -18.37 -18.62 -21.79
CA MET A 52 -17.11 -17.94 -21.46
C MET A 52 -16.70 -18.14 -20.00
N VAL A 53 -17.65 -18.03 -19.07
CA VAL A 53 -17.38 -18.32 -17.65
C VAL A 53 -16.96 -19.78 -17.42
N LYS A 54 -17.64 -20.74 -18.06
CA LYS A 54 -17.24 -22.16 -18.00
C LYS A 54 -15.82 -22.37 -18.51
N GLN A 55 -15.47 -21.72 -19.62
CA GLN A 55 -14.13 -21.80 -20.18
C GLN A 55 -13.08 -21.18 -19.25
N PHE A 56 -13.37 -20.02 -18.65
CA PHE A 56 -12.48 -19.38 -17.70
C PHE A 56 -12.21 -20.24 -16.46
N LEU A 57 -13.23 -20.92 -15.93
CA LEU A 57 -13.11 -21.81 -14.78
C LEU A 57 -12.45 -23.16 -15.11
N ARG A 58 -12.34 -23.52 -16.40
CA ARG A 58 -11.79 -24.82 -16.81
C ARG A 58 -10.30 -24.90 -16.45
N GLY A 59 -9.94 -25.90 -15.65
CA GLY A 59 -8.56 -26.10 -15.20
C GLY A 59 -8.11 -25.15 -14.09
N LYS A 60 -9.05 -24.43 -13.45
CA LYS A 60 -8.77 -23.59 -12.30
C LYS A 60 -9.32 -24.22 -11.02
N ASP A 61 -8.45 -24.41 -10.04
CA ASP A 61 -8.79 -25.06 -8.77
C ASP A 61 -9.31 -24.08 -7.72
N PHE A 62 -10.21 -23.16 -8.08
CA PHE A 62 -10.75 -22.20 -7.11
C PHE A 62 -11.61 -22.86 -6.03
N SER A 63 -12.21 -24.01 -6.31
CA SER A 63 -13.03 -24.76 -5.36
C SER A 63 -12.23 -25.39 -4.22
N THR A 64 -10.91 -25.47 -4.34
CA THR A 64 -10.03 -26.02 -3.27
C THR A 64 -9.47 -24.92 -2.36
N LEU A 65 -9.65 -23.65 -2.74
CA LEU A 65 -9.21 -22.51 -1.95
C LEU A 65 -10.27 -22.11 -0.94
N ASN A 66 -9.85 -21.53 0.17
CA ASN A 66 -10.75 -21.03 1.21
C ASN A 66 -11.14 -19.59 0.92
N PRO A 67 -12.40 -19.30 0.55
CA PRO A 67 -12.85 -17.94 0.31
C PRO A 67 -12.74 -17.10 1.58
N ARG A 68 -12.27 -15.86 1.43
CA ARG A 68 -12.37 -14.85 2.47
C ARG A 68 -13.81 -14.35 2.54
N HIS A 69 -14.37 -14.32 3.75
CA HIS A 69 -15.70 -13.80 4.00
C HIS A 69 -15.62 -12.39 4.56
N HIS A 70 -16.64 -11.57 4.24
CA HIS A 70 -16.84 -10.29 4.92
C HIS A 70 -17.00 -10.52 6.42
N GLN A 71 -16.47 -9.60 7.19
CA GLN A 71 -16.57 -9.59 8.65
C GLN A 71 -17.13 -8.25 9.12
N ASP A 72 -17.72 -8.23 10.31
CA ASP A 72 -18.08 -6.97 10.96
C ASP A 72 -16.81 -6.29 11.46
N ALA A 73 -16.19 -5.50 10.57
CA ALA A 73 -14.93 -4.82 10.83
C ALA A 73 -15.15 -3.43 11.47
N PRO A 74 -14.34 -3.06 12.47
CA PRO A 74 -14.20 -1.67 12.87
C PRO A 74 -13.88 -0.76 11.68
N ASN A 75 -14.16 0.53 11.81
CA ASN A 75 -13.88 1.53 10.77
C ASN A 75 -13.21 2.78 11.35
N GLU A 76 -12.37 2.60 12.36
CA GLU A 76 -11.84 3.68 13.17
C GLU A 76 -10.90 4.57 12.37
N ILE A 77 -10.03 4.01 11.52
CA ILE A 77 -9.15 4.81 10.64
C ILE A 77 -10.00 5.65 9.70
N ASN A 78 -10.98 5.01 9.05
CA ASN A 78 -11.90 5.67 8.13
C ASN A 78 -12.71 6.79 8.81
N LYS A 79 -13.19 6.55 10.04
CA LYS A 79 -13.97 7.51 10.84
C LYS A 79 -13.11 8.70 11.26
N GLN A 80 -11.91 8.45 11.79
CA GLN A 80 -11.00 9.51 12.22
C GLN A 80 -10.49 10.34 11.04
N ARG A 81 -10.30 9.73 9.88
CA ARG A 81 -10.00 10.47 8.66
C ARG A 81 -11.15 11.38 8.23
N ALA A 82 -12.40 10.89 8.27
CA ALA A 82 -13.56 11.71 7.91
C ALA A 82 -13.80 12.87 8.89
N SER A 83 -13.43 12.72 10.17
CA SER A 83 -13.57 13.79 11.16
C SER A 83 -12.56 14.93 10.99
N LEU A 84 -11.43 14.69 10.31
CA LEU A 84 -10.40 15.71 10.07
C LEU A 84 -10.92 16.94 9.32
N GLU A 85 -11.88 16.76 8.40
CA GLU A 85 -12.49 17.87 7.63
C GLU A 85 -13.16 18.93 8.53
N PHE A 86 -13.46 18.57 9.78
CA PHE A 86 -14.06 19.46 10.76
C PHE A 86 -13.07 19.96 11.81
N ASN A 87 -11.78 19.64 11.70
CA ASN A 87 -10.74 20.10 12.62
C ASN A 87 -10.08 21.38 12.08
N PRO A 88 -10.25 22.55 12.74
CA PRO A 88 -9.75 23.83 12.24
C PRO A 88 -8.21 23.89 12.10
N ASP A 89 -7.47 23.30 13.05
CA ASP A 89 -6.01 23.31 13.04
C ASP A 89 -5.48 22.49 11.87
N TYR A 90 -6.04 21.30 11.66
CA TYR A 90 -5.73 20.47 10.50
C TYR A 90 -6.06 21.22 9.20
N CYS A 91 -7.26 21.77 9.06
CA CYS A 91 -7.69 22.45 7.83
C CYS A 91 -6.80 23.66 7.49
N ASN A 92 -6.32 24.40 8.51
CA ASN A 92 -5.39 25.51 8.32
C ASN A 92 -4.02 25.05 7.80
N ILE A 93 -3.46 23.97 8.37
CA ILE A 93 -2.20 23.39 7.89
C ILE A 93 -2.38 22.79 6.49
N GLN A 94 -3.41 21.95 6.32
CA GLN A 94 -3.69 21.22 5.08
C GLN A 94 -3.95 22.18 3.92
N GLY A 95 -4.75 23.23 4.13
CA GLY A 95 -5.02 24.25 3.12
C GLY A 95 -3.74 24.92 2.62
N LYS A 96 -2.82 25.29 3.53
CA LYS A 96 -1.53 25.87 3.12
C LYS A 96 -0.71 24.89 2.27
N LEU A 97 -0.60 23.63 2.69
CA LEU A 97 0.17 22.61 1.99
C LEU A 97 -0.42 22.26 0.61
N LEU A 98 -1.74 22.23 0.47
CA LEU A 98 -2.41 22.01 -0.81
C LEU A 98 -2.12 23.14 -1.81
N PHE A 99 -1.93 24.37 -1.34
CA PHE A 99 -1.57 25.53 -2.16
C PHE A 99 -0.07 25.83 -2.19
N ASN A 100 0.78 24.81 -1.97
CA ASN A 100 2.24 24.93 -2.00
C ASN A 100 2.83 26.01 -1.05
N LYS A 101 2.15 26.28 0.07
CA LYS A 101 2.62 27.22 1.09
C LYS A 101 3.11 26.47 2.31
N LEU A 102 4.35 26.74 2.72
CA LEU A 102 4.92 26.15 3.93
C LEU A 102 4.29 26.80 5.17
N PRO A 103 3.63 26.04 6.06
CA PRO A 103 3.15 26.56 7.33
C PRO A 103 4.29 27.06 8.21
N LYS A 104 3.98 28.04 9.07
CA LYS A 104 4.93 28.48 10.10
C LYS A 104 5.00 27.42 11.21
N GLU A 105 6.10 27.41 11.96
CA GLU A 105 6.33 26.45 13.03
C GLU A 105 5.23 26.53 14.10
N GLU A 106 4.78 27.73 14.46
CA GLU A 106 3.72 27.93 15.45
C GLU A 106 2.36 27.39 14.98
N THR A 107 2.14 27.31 13.66
CA THR A 107 0.95 26.66 13.09
C THR A 107 1.04 25.13 13.17
N LEU A 108 2.25 24.58 13.15
CA LEU A 108 2.51 23.13 13.18
C LEU A 108 2.58 22.59 14.61
N ALA A 109 3.03 23.41 15.57
CA ALA A 109 3.20 23.04 16.97
C ALA A 109 1.98 22.37 17.63
N PRO A 110 0.71 22.78 17.37
CA PRO A 110 -0.45 22.09 17.94
C PRO A 110 -0.58 20.61 17.53
N LEU A 111 -0.12 20.27 16.33
CA LEU A 111 -0.18 18.90 15.80
C LEU A 111 1.09 18.10 16.08
N TYR A 112 2.25 18.76 16.10
CA TYR A 112 3.56 18.10 16.10
C TYR A 112 4.43 18.37 17.34
N GLY A 113 4.01 19.27 18.22
CA GLY A 113 4.74 19.62 19.44
C GLY A 113 6.19 20.01 19.18
N GLU A 114 7.11 19.43 19.95
CA GLU A 114 8.56 19.63 19.83
C GLU A 114 9.15 19.22 18.46
N TYR A 115 8.43 18.40 17.68
CA TYR A 115 8.85 17.97 16.35
C TYR A 115 8.43 18.93 15.22
N ALA A 116 7.75 20.04 15.54
CA ALA A 116 7.24 20.97 14.54
C ALA A 116 8.32 21.48 13.57
N ASN A 117 9.51 21.81 14.06
CA ASN A 117 10.61 22.27 13.21
C ASN A 117 11.12 21.17 12.25
N ALA A 118 11.27 19.92 12.73
CA ALA A 118 11.70 18.79 11.89
C ALA A 118 10.68 18.48 10.78
N VAL A 119 9.39 18.45 11.13
CA VAL A 119 8.29 18.28 10.18
C VAL A 119 8.27 19.43 9.17
N ARG A 120 8.42 20.67 9.64
CA ARG A 120 8.49 21.85 8.78
C ARG A 120 9.65 21.78 7.79
N LYS A 121 10.84 21.35 8.23
CA LYS A 121 12.02 21.15 7.38
C LYS A 121 11.73 20.13 6.27
N SER A 122 11.12 19.01 6.63
CA SER A 122 10.71 17.97 5.67
C SER A 122 9.68 18.50 4.66
N PHE A 123 8.57 19.11 5.14
CA PHE A 123 7.55 19.71 4.27
C PHE A 123 8.12 20.80 3.36
N GLY A 124 9.02 21.64 3.87
CA GLY A 124 9.72 22.64 3.07
C GLY A 124 10.50 22.03 1.91
N SER A 125 11.12 20.87 2.14
CA SER A 125 11.85 20.13 1.09
C SER A 125 10.89 19.55 0.06
N PHE A 126 9.80 18.91 0.48
CA PHE A 126 8.75 18.41 -0.44
C PHE A 126 8.20 19.52 -1.35
N LEU A 127 7.91 20.69 -0.78
CA LEU A 127 7.41 21.84 -1.52
C LEU A 127 8.48 22.44 -2.45
N HIS A 128 9.73 22.57 -1.98
CA HIS A 128 10.83 23.10 -2.79
C HIS A 128 11.09 22.29 -4.06
N PHE A 129 11.04 20.96 -3.95
CA PHE A 129 11.21 20.05 -5.08
C PHE A 129 9.91 19.77 -5.86
N ASN A 130 8.81 20.46 -5.55
CA ASN A 130 7.49 20.28 -6.16
C ASN A 130 7.04 18.81 -6.20
N LEU A 131 7.28 18.07 -5.12
CA LEU A 131 6.92 16.66 -5.07
C LEU A 131 5.39 16.51 -4.94
N THR A 132 4.80 15.82 -5.91
CA THR A 132 3.37 15.59 -6.01
C THR A 132 3.04 14.10 -6.04
N ARG A 133 1.94 13.74 -5.39
CA ARG A 133 1.32 12.41 -5.54
C ARG A 133 0.71 12.28 -6.94
N ARG A 134 0.41 11.04 -7.35
CA ARG A 134 -0.21 10.75 -8.66
C ARG A 134 -1.56 11.43 -8.89
N CYS A 135 -2.30 11.72 -7.82
CA CYS A 135 -3.55 12.46 -7.86
C CYS A 135 -3.36 13.99 -7.95
N GLY A 136 -2.13 14.48 -8.08
CA GLY A 136 -1.80 15.89 -8.30
C GLY A 136 -1.65 16.74 -7.03
N ILE A 137 -2.01 16.22 -5.85
CA ILE A 137 -1.78 16.94 -4.58
C ILE A 137 -0.31 16.84 -4.15
N THR A 138 0.13 17.79 -3.32
CA THR A 138 1.51 17.81 -2.79
C THR A 138 1.77 16.60 -1.87
N SER A 139 2.98 16.04 -1.91
CA SER A 139 3.37 14.97 -0.97
C SER A 139 3.27 15.44 0.48
N ALA A 140 3.63 16.69 0.77
CA ALA A 140 3.49 17.26 2.11
C ALA A 140 2.03 17.24 2.62
N ALA A 141 1.03 17.49 1.75
CA ALA A 141 -0.38 17.41 2.11
C ALA A 141 -0.84 15.97 2.42
N HIS A 142 -0.27 14.96 1.74
CA HIS A 142 -0.48 13.55 2.09
C HIS A 142 0.10 13.23 3.47
N HIS A 143 1.34 13.65 3.74
CA HIS A 143 2.01 13.37 5.01
C HIS A 143 1.30 14.01 6.20
N ASN A 144 0.83 15.26 6.03
CA ASN A 144 0.03 15.95 7.05
C ASN A 144 -1.27 15.20 7.35
N ARG A 145 -1.96 14.69 6.33
CA ARG A 145 -3.20 13.92 6.49
C ARG A 145 -2.96 12.60 7.22
N VAL A 146 -1.94 11.84 6.86
CA VAL A 146 -1.56 10.60 7.57
C VAL A 146 -1.26 10.88 9.04
N ALA A 147 -0.46 11.92 9.33
CA ALA A 147 -0.13 12.31 10.69
C ALA A 147 -1.34 12.78 11.50
N ALA A 148 -2.23 13.55 10.90
CA ALA A 148 -3.45 14.03 11.55
C ALA A 148 -4.39 12.87 11.92
N VAL A 149 -4.52 11.85 11.06
CA VAL A 149 -5.27 10.63 11.39
C VAL A 149 -4.63 9.91 12.58
N VAL A 150 -3.30 9.79 12.60
CA VAL A 150 -2.56 9.19 13.73
C VAL A 150 -2.80 9.94 15.04
N LYS A 151 -2.89 11.28 15.01
CA LYS A 151 -3.25 12.10 16.18
C LYS A 151 -4.67 11.79 16.67
N GLN A 152 -5.64 11.72 15.75
CA GLN A 152 -7.04 11.43 16.08
C GLN A 152 -7.24 10.01 16.63
N LEU A 153 -6.43 9.06 16.15
CA LEU A 153 -6.37 7.70 16.69
C LEU A 153 -5.72 7.60 18.07
N LYS A 154 -5.22 8.73 18.62
CA LYS A 154 -4.57 8.82 19.94
C LYS A 154 -3.46 7.80 20.11
N MET A 155 -2.63 7.63 19.07
CA MET A 155 -1.49 6.71 19.14
C MET A 155 -0.42 7.19 20.12
N ASP A 156 -0.31 8.51 20.29
CA ASP A 156 0.52 9.14 21.32
C ASP A 156 -0.23 9.28 22.64
N GLY A 157 0.51 9.17 23.75
CA GLY A 157 0.01 9.54 25.08
C GLY A 157 -0.16 11.05 25.23
N ASP A 158 -0.82 11.47 26.31
CA ASP A 158 -1.04 12.89 26.60
C ASP A 158 0.29 13.65 26.66
N GLY A 159 0.38 14.77 25.93
CA GLY A 159 1.58 15.59 25.83
C GLY A 159 2.68 15.04 24.91
N SER A 160 2.52 13.83 24.36
CA SER A 160 3.45 13.25 23.38
C SER A 160 3.00 13.51 21.93
N TYR A 161 3.99 13.60 21.04
CA TYR A 161 3.81 13.85 19.61
C TYR A 161 4.67 12.92 18.74
N LYS A 162 5.25 11.87 19.35
CA LYS A 162 6.24 10.98 18.73
C LYS A 162 5.69 10.29 17.48
N HIS A 163 4.57 9.58 17.60
CA HIS A 163 3.98 8.81 16.50
C HIS A 163 3.36 9.69 15.43
N VAL A 164 2.80 10.84 15.82
CA VAL A 164 2.31 11.84 14.87
C VAL A 164 3.46 12.42 14.04
N ALA A 165 4.61 12.70 14.66
CA ALA A 165 5.80 13.13 13.94
C ALA A 165 6.39 12.03 13.04
N ILE A 166 6.47 10.78 13.53
CA ILE A 166 6.87 9.61 12.72
C ILE A 166 5.99 9.50 11.48
N ALA A 167 4.67 9.63 11.63
CA ALA A 167 3.71 9.59 10.54
C ALA A 167 3.88 10.74 9.55
N ALA A 168 4.23 11.94 9.99
CA ALA A 168 4.54 13.06 9.08
C ALA A 168 5.87 12.85 8.32
N LEU A 169 6.80 12.09 8.92
CA LEU A 169 8.14 11.86 8.38
C LEU A 169 8.29 10.54 7.63
N HIS A 170 7.27 9.68 7.59
CA HIS A 170 7.37 8.28 7.15
C HIS A 170 8.02 8.06 5.77
N ASP A 171 7.70 8.88 4.78
CA ASP A 171 8.25 8.80 3.42
C ASP A 171 9.42 9.79 3.18
N THR A 172 9.90 10.49 4.22
CA THR A 172 10.97 11.50 4.10
C THR A 172 12.25 10.91 3.51
N ILE A 173 12.66 9.72 3.97
CA ILE A 173 13.88 9.09 3.47
C ILE A 173 13.68 8.61 2.02
N GLU A 174 12.55 7.95 1.73
CA GLU A 174 12.24 7.38 0.40
C GLU A 174 12.20 8.47 -0.69
N ASP A 175 11.52 9.57 -0.42
CA ASP A 175 11.26 10.61 -1.43
C ASP A 175 12.37 11.67 -1.53
N LEU A 176 13.13 11.93 -0.46
CA LEU A 176 14.09 13.05 -0.44
C LEU A 176 15.56 12.65 -0.55
N LEU A 177 15.95 11.43 -0.14
CA LEU A 177 17.36 11.03 -0.01
C LEU A 177 18.17 11.24 -1.31
N ASN A 178 17.56 10.92 -2.45
CA ASN A 178 18.22 10.96 -3.75
C ASN A 178 18.09 12.31 -4.47
N ILE A 179 17.45 13.32 -3.86
CA ILE A 179 17.21 14.63 -4.50
C ILE A 179 17.73 15.81 -3.68
N VAL A 180 17.68 15.74 -2.36
CA VAL A 180 18.14 16.81 -1.49
C VAL A 180 19.65 16.91 -1.55
N LYS A 181 20.16 18.15 -1.57
CA LYS A 181 21.58 18.46 -1.54
C LYS A 181 21.98 18.96 -0.16
N ASP A 182 23.18 18.58 0.29
CA ASP A 182 23.80 19.13 1.48
C ASP A 182 24.19 20.61 1.30
N LYS A 183 24.73 21.24 2.36
CA LYS A 183 25.24 22.62 2.33
C LYS A 183 26.35 22.86 1.30
N LYS A 184 26.99 21.81 0.79
CA LYS A 184 28.04 21.86 -0.24
C LYS A 184 27.51 21.54 -1.64
N GLY A 185 26.19 21.40 -1.80
CA GLY A 185 25.55 21.10 -3.08
C GLY A 185 25.59 19.64 -3.51
N ARG A 186 26.00 18.72 -2.63
CA ARG A 186 26.13 17.28 -2.93
C ARG A 186 24.88 16.53 -2.51
N ILE A 187 24.33 15.71 -3.41
CA ILE A 187 23.21 14.80 -3.09
C ILE A 187 23.67 13.79 -2.02
N TYR A 188 22.78 13.39 -1.12
CA TYR A 188 23.08 12.37 -0.12
C TYR A 188 23.17 10.98 -0.78
N GLY A 189 22.05 10.49 -1.31
CA GLY A 189 21.96 9.17 -1.91
C GLY A 189 22.25 8.03 -0.93
N ILE A 190 22.21 6.78 -1.43
CA ILE A 190 22.34 5.58 -0.60
C ILE A 190 23.69 5.46 0.15
N HIS A 191 24.75 6.12 -0.33
CA HIS A 191 26.08 6.09 0.29
C HIS A 191 26.25 7.12 1.41
N ARG A 192 25.33 8.08 1.54
CA ARG A 192 25.28 9.06 2.62
C ARG A 192 23.94 8.99 3.34
N TYR A 193 23.40 7.78 3.42
CA TYR A 193 22.10 7.48 4.05
C TYR A 193 22.07 7.96 5.50
N GLU A 194 23.08 7.61 6.29
CA GLU A 194 23.20 7.99 7.70
C GLU A 194 23.30 9.50 7.87
N GLU A 195 24.10 10.19 7.05
CA GLU A 195 24.19 11.66 7.06
C GLU A 195 22.82 12.32 6.82
N PHE A 196 22.03 11.77 5.87
CA PHE A 196 20.69 12.29 5.60
C PHE A 196 19.76 12.08 6.79
N VAL A 197 19.74 10.85 7.33
CA VAL A 197 18.91 10.50 8.49
C VAL A 197 19.25 11.39 9.68
N ASP A 198 20.54 11.59 9.97
CA ASP A 198 21.01 12.42 11.08
C ASP A 198 20.58 13.88 10.95
N GLU A 199 20.52 14.37 9.72
CA GLU A 199 20.16 15.76 9.45
C GLU A 199 18.64 16.02 9.39
N PHE A 200 17.84 15.04 8.95
CA PHE A 200 16.41 15.22 8.70
C PHE A 200 15.52 14.60 9.77
N ILE A 201 15.97 13.55 10.45
CA ILE A 201 15.14 12.76 11.35
C ILE A 201 15.64 12.90 12.80
N PRO A 202 14.81 13.39 13.73
CA PRO A 202 15.18 13.46 15.15
C PRO A 202 15.62 12.09 15.69
N PRO A 203 16.69 12.01 16.51
CA PRO A 203 17.32 10.75 16.94
C PRO A 203 16.35 9.68 17.44
N GLU A 204 15.39 10.05 18.28
CA GLU A 204 14.40 9.18 18.90
C GLU A 204 13.30 8.69 17.94
N LEU A 205 13.20 9.28 16.75
CA LEU A 205 12.26 8.88 15.69
C LEU A 205 12.93 8.00 14.62
N LYS A 206 14.27 7.98 14.56
CA LYS A 206 15.05 7.36 13.47
C LYS A 206 14.67 5.91 13.23
N GLU A 207 14.63 5.09 14.27
CA GLU A 207 14.32 3.67 14.15
C GLU A 207 12.96 3.43 13.47
N HIS A 208 11.92 4.14 13.93
CA HIS A 208 10.57 4.00 13.40
C HIS A 208 10.44 4.54 11.96
N VAL A 209 11.06 5.68 11.65
CA VAL A 209 11.02 6.24 10.28
C VAL A 209 11.80 5.35 9.30
N LYS A 210 12.95 4.81 9.72
CA LYS A 210 13.71 3.84 8.92
C LYS A 210 12.90 2.59 8.65
N LEU A 211 12.17 2.08 9.65
CA LEU A 211 11.33 0.91 9.51
C LEU A 211 10.15 1.16 8.55
N LEU A 212 9.59 2.36 8.56
CA LEU A 212 8.56 2.80 7.61
C LEU A 212 9.10 3.04 6.19
N THR A 213 10.41 3.20 6.01
CA THR A 213 11.02 3.44 4.69
C THR A 213 11.18 2.12 3.94
N ASN A 214 10.73 2.05 2.68
CA ASN A 214 10.97 0.87 1.85
C ASN A 214 12.40 0.89 1.29
N ASN A 215 13.38 0.58 2.15
CA ASN A 215 14.81 0.60 1.81
C ASN A 215 15.16 -0.30 0.62
N TYR A 216 14.41 -1.38 0.39
CA TYR A 216 14.59 -2.23 -0.79
C TYR A 216 14.25 -1.49 -2.09
N ASP A 217 13.14 -0.75 -2.12
CA ASP A 217 12.78 0.06 -3.28
C ASP A 217 13.77 1.22 -3.49
N LEU A 218 14.22 1.85 -2.41
CA LEU A 218 15.24 2.89 -2.44
C LEU A 218 16.53 2.38 -3.12
N ILE A 219 17.02 1.21 -2.71
CA ILE A 219 18.21 0.58 -3.29
C ILE A 219 17.98 0.21 -4.77
N LEU A 220 16.86 -0.46 -5.07
CA LEU A 220 16.53 -0.88 -6.44
C LEU A 220 16.41 0.31 -7.39
N SER A 221 15.80 1.40 -6.92
CA SER A 221 15.64 2.63 -7.69
C SER A 221 16.98 3.32 -7.93
N HIS A 222 17.89 3.32 -6.95
CA HIS A 222 19.27 3.79 -7.15
C HIS A 222 20.00 2.98 -8.22
N ILE A 223 19.97 1.64 -8.15
CA ILE A 223 20.61 0.77 -9.14
C ILE A 223 19.99 0.98 -10.53
N TYR A 224 18.68 1.12 -10.62
CA TYR A 224 17.99 1.36 -11.89
C TYR A 224 18.41 2.68 -12.54
N GLN A 225 18.53 3.76 -11.76
CA GLN A 225 19.05 5.04 -12.26
C GLN A 225 20.51 4.94 -12.69
N GLN A 226 21.34 4.17 -11.97
CA GLN A 226 22.70 3.90 -12.39
C GLN A 226 22.71 3.21 -13.76
N PHE A 227 21.88 2.19 -13.97
CA PHE A 227 21.80 1.50 -15.25
C PHE A 227 21.33 2.38 -16.40
N ILE A 228 20.35 3.26 -16.17
CA ILE A 228 19.91 4.24 -17.17
C ILE A 228 21.07 5.18 -17.55
N THR A 229 21.79 5.69 -16.54
CA THR A 229 22.89 6.64 -16.77
C THR A 229 24.13 6.00 -17.39
N THR A 230 24.35 4.70 -17.19
CA THR A 230 25.47 3.95 -17.79
C THR A 230 25.11 3.13 -19.02
N ASP A 231 23.90 3.27 -19.55
CA ASP A 231 23.38 2.50 -20.69
C ASP A 231 23.53 0.97 -20.53
N VAL A 232 23.21 0.48 -19.33
CA VAL A 232 23.26 -0.95 -19.00
C VAL A 232 21.85 -1.53 -18.95
N SER A 233 21.63 -2.65 -19.65
CA SER A 233 20.34 -3.34 -19.62
C SER A 233 20.00 -3.89 -18.24
N MET A 234 18.75 -3.73 -17.79
CA MET A 234 18.23 -4.25 -16.52
C MET A 234 17.88 -5.75 -16.62
N THR A 235 18.92 -6.59 -16.68
CA THR A 235 18.77 -8.07 -16.60
C THR A 235 18.95 -8.55 -15.17
N LYS A 236 18.42 -9.74 -14.85
CA LYS A 236 18.60 -10.36 -13.52
C LYS A 236 20.09 -10.49 -13.14
N LYS A 237 20.94 -10.91 -14.09
CA LYS A 237 22.40 -11.02 -13.88
C LYS A 237 23.02 -9.67 -13.51
N ASN A 238 22.70 -8.63 -14.27
CA ASN A 238 23.25 -7.30 -14.02
C ASN A 238 22.76 -6.74 -12.69
N LEU A 239 21.47 -6.91 -12.37
CA LEU A 239 20.90 -6.51 -11.09
C LEU A 239 21.61 -7.18 -9.91
N LEU A 240 21.78 -8.50 -9.93
CA LEU A 240 22.46 -9.23 -8.85
C LEU A 240 23.92 -8.78 -8.68
N ASN A 241 24.65 -8.58 -9.79
CA ASN A 241 26.01 -8.05 -9.74
C ASN A 241 26.05 -6.62 -9.15
N ALA A 242 25.11 -5.76 -9.53
CA ALA A 242 25.03 -4.41 -8.97
C ALA A 242 24.72 -4.43 -7.47
N ILE A 243 23.82 -5.30 -7.01
CA ILE A 243 23.53 -5.51 -5.59
C ILE A 243 24.80 -5.92 -4.85
N GLU A 244 25.56 -6.87 -5.37
CA GLU A 244 26.82 -7.33 -4.77
C GLU A 244 27.87 -6.21 -4.69
N VAL A 245 28.09 -5.49 -5.81
CA VAL A 245 29.05 -4.37 -5.85
C VAL A 245 28.65 -3.26 -4.88
N GLN A 246 27.37 -2.91 -4.82
CA GLN A 246 26.87 -1.86 -3.94
C GLN A 246 26.92 -2.29 -2.46
N SER A 247 26.63 -3.56 -2.16
CA SER A 247 26.79 -4.15 -0.83
C SER A 247 28.23 -4.03 -0.32
N LYS A 248 29.24 -4.38 -1.14
CA LYS A 248 30.66 -4.25 -0.76
C LYS A 248 31.09 -2.80 -0.50
N ARG A 249 30.41 -1.83 -1.11
CA ARG A 249 30.67 -0.39 -0.94
C ARG A 249 29.87 0.23 0.21
N ASN A 250 28.91 -0.50 0.77
CA ASN A 250 28.00 -0.01 1.79
C ASN A 250 28.11 -0.89 3.04
N SER A 251 28.96 -0.49 3.97
CA SER A 251 29.12 -1.16 5.27
C SER A 251 28.21 -0.59 6.37
N GLY A 252 27.26 0.28 6.01
CA GLY A 252 26.38 0.98 6.94
C GLY A 252 25.04 0.26 7.15
N GLU A 253 24.05 1.01 7.61
CA GLU A 253 22.71 0.49 7.95
C GLU A 253 21.97 -0.24 6.80
N LEU A 254 22.34 0.02 5.55
CA LEU A 254 21.72 -0.63 4.39
C LEU A 254 22.31 -2.02 4.09
N SER A 255 23.41 -2.44 4.75
CA SER A 255 24.11 -3.70 4.44
C SER A 255 23.18 -4.92 4.47
N ALA A 256 22.40 -5.08 5.54
CA ALA A 256 21.46 -6.20 5.68
C ALA A 256 20.36 -6.18 4.60
N HIS A 257 19.97 -4.99 4.12
CA HIS A 257 18.97 -4.86 3.06
C HIS A 257 19.53 -5.36 1.71
N PHE A 258 20.80 -5.08 1.40
CA PHE A 258 21.45 -5.63 0.21
C PHE A 258 21.55 -7.15 0.26
N GLU A 259 21.96 -7.72 1.39
CA GLU A 259 22.12 -9.16 1.57
C GLU A 259 20.79 -9.90 1.40
N ASN A 260 19.77 -9.49 2.17
CA ASN A 260 18.44 -10.10 2.13
C ASN A 260 17.81 -10.01 0.72
N MET A 261 18.00 -8.88 0.04
CA MET A 261 17.54 -8.70 -1.32
C MET A 261 18.30 -9.59 -2.31
N GLY A 262 19.62 -9.69 -2.18
CA GLY A 262 20.45 -10.55 -3.03
C GLY A 262 20.02 -12.01 -2.95
N VAL A 263 19.85 -12.53 -1.72
CA VAL A 263 19.41 -13.90 -1.46
C VAL A 263 18.03 -14.16 -2.09
N LEU A 264 17.05 -13.29 -1.82
CA LEU A 264 15.68 -13.47 -2.33
C LEU A 264 15.62 -13.41 -3.86
N LEU A 265 16.29 -12.43 -4.47
CA LEU A 265 16.23 -12.24 -5.92
C LEU A 265 17.02 -13.30 -6.69
N GLN A 266 18.03 -13.92 -6.07
CA GLN A 266 18.78 -15.02 -6.68
C GLN A 266 17.88 -16.21 -7.01
N ILE A 267 16.98 -16.59 -6.11
CA ILE A 267 16.07 -17.73 -6.27
C ILE A 267 14.74 -17.37 -6.96
N SER A 268 14.42 -16.09 -7.11
CA SER A 268 13.15 -15.62 -7.67
C SER A 268 13.12 -15.63 -9.21
N ASP A 269 11.98 -15.94 -9.81
CA ASP A 269 11.75 -15.72 -11.25
C ASP A 269 11.34 -14.26 -11.54
N LEU A 270 12.25 -13.53 -12.18
CA LEU A 270 12.06 -12.12 -12.52
C LEU A 270 11.57 -11.90 -13.96
N GLY A 271 11.53 -12.92 -14.82
CA GLY A 271 11.16 -12.80 -16.23
C GLY A 271 11.73 -11.57 -16.95
N GLU A 272 10.93 -10.96 -17.83
CA GLU A 272 11.34 -9.80 -18.64
C GLU A 272 11.28 -8.46 -17.87
N SER A 273 10.27 -8.27 -17.02
CA SER A 273 10.07 -7.03 -16.25
C SER A 273 10.86 -7.01 -14.94
N VAL A 274 12.18 -7.24 -15.02
CA VAL A 274 13.08 -7.49 -13.87
C VAL A 274 12.91 -6.46 -12.75
N TYR A 275 13.02 -5.17 -13.05
CA TYR A 275 12.93 -4.10 -12.04
C TYR A 275 11.57 -4.08 -11.33
N SER A 276 10.47 -4.14 -12.08
CA SER A 276 9.12 -4.10 -11.51
C SER A 276 8.80 -5.34 -10.68
N LYS A 277 9.26 -6.52 -11.11
CA LYS A 277 9.09 -7.77 -10.35
C LYS A 277 9.96 -7.81 -9.11
N ALA A 278 11.22 -7.37 -9.18
CA ALA A 278 12.10 -7.28 -8.03
C ALA A 278 11.51 -6.37 -6.94
N LYS A 279 11.03 -5.17 -7.30
CA LYS A 279 10.34 -4.25 -6.38
C LYS A 279 9.16 -4.92 -5.69
N TRP A 280 8.35 -5.65 -6.46
CA TRP A 280 7.16 -6.31 -5.93
C TRP A 280 7.51 -7.43 -4.96
N ILE A 281 8.43 -8.31 -5.34
CA ILE A 281 8.87 -9.44 -4.52
C ILE A 281 9.50 -8.96 -3.21
N CYS A 282 10.36 -7.93 -3.25
CA CYS A 282 10.94 -7.35 -2.05
C CYS A 282 9.90 -6.66 -1.15
N TYR A 283 8.91 -5.99 -1.73
CA TYR A 283 7.82 -5.38 -0.95
C TYR A 283 7.05 -6.43 -0.15
N GLU A 284 6.69 -7.54 -0.79
CA GLU A 284 5.85 -8.60 -0.22
C GLU A 284 6.58 -9.48 0.78
N ASN A 285 7.83 -9.87 0.47
CA ASN A 285 8.56 -10.88 1.22
C ASN A 285 9.54 -10.29 2.22
N LEU A 286 10.02 -9.06 2.00
CA LEU A 286 10.99 -8.42 2.87
C LEU A 286 10.38 -7.23 3.62
N TYR A 287 10.05 -6.13 2.93
CA TYR A 287 9.71 -4.85 3.57
C TYR A 287 8.60 -4.96 4.63
N ILE A 288 7.39 -5.40 4.26
CA ILE A 288 6.27 -5.47 5.20
C ILE A 288 6.51 -6.53 6.28
N ASN A 289 7.19 -7.63 5.92
CA ASN A 289 7.53 -8.69 6.87
C ASN A 289 8.54 -8.22 7.93
N THR A 290 9.62 -7.56 7.51
CA THR A 290 10.61 -6.96 8.40
C THR A 290 9.97 -5.93 9.33
N MET A 291 9.09 -5.06 8.83
CA MET A 291 8.35 -4.12 9.66
C MET A 291 7.50 -4.84 10.73
N ALA A 292 6.80 -5.91 10.35
CA ALA A 292 5.98 -6.68 11.28
C ALA A 292 6.84 -7.37 12.36
N VAL A 293 7.94 -8.03 11.97
CA VAL A 293 8.86 -8.71 12.90
C VAL A 293 9.51 -7.71 13.85
N SER A 294 10.09 -6.62 13.35
CA SER A 294 10.78 -5.64 14.19
C SER A 294 9.82 -4.96 15.17
N THR A 295 8.60 -4.58 14.74
CA THR A 295 7.62 -3.99 15.68
C THR A 295 7.15 -4.96 16.76
N LYS A 296 7.13 -6.26 16.47
CA LYS A 296 6.87 -7.30 17.47
C LYS A 296 8.02 -7.43 18.46
N GLU A 297 9.27 -7.43 17.99
CA GLU A 297 10.47 -7.49 18.82
C GLU A 297 10.60 -6.27 19.73
N MET A 298 10.25 -5.08 19.21
CA MET A 298 10.19 -3.82 19.98
C MET A 298 9.02 -3.77 20.97
N ASN A 299 8.05 -4.70 20.87
CA ASN A 299 6.76 -4.63 21.57
C ASN A 299 6.03 -3.29 21.36
N ASP A 300 6.17 -2.70 20.16
CA ASP A 300 5.51 -1.45 19.77
C ASP A 300 4.96 -1.53 18.34
N PHE A 301 3.70 -1.95 18.24
CA PHE A 301 3.00 -2.13 16.98
C PHE A 301 2.51 -0.81 16.34
N ARG A 302 2.67 0.34 17.01
CA ARG A 302 2.16 1.63 16.48
C ARG A 302 2.82 2.00 15.16
N THR A 303 4.09 1.68 14.99
CA THR A 303 4.81 1.93 13.73
C THR A 303 4.21 1.10 12.59
N PHE A 304 3.87 -0.16 12.85
CA PHE A 304 3.20 -1.01 11.88
C PHE A 304 1.79 -0.49 11.56
N GLN A 305 1.07 0.04 12.55
CA GLN A 305 -0.24 0.68 12.36
C GLN A 305 -0.18 1.98 11.56
N ILE A 306 0.86 2.81 11.71
CA ILE A 306 1.07 4.00 10.88
C ILE A 306 1.09 3.63 9.39
N LYS A 307 1.69 2.48 9.05
CA LYS A 307 1.68 1.99 7.66
C LYS A 307 0.27 1.65 7.16
N ALA A 308 -0.62 1.16 8.03
CA ALA A 308 -2.03 0.96 7.67
C ALA A 308 -2.71 2.28 7.28
N VAL A 309 -2.47 3.33 8.08
CA VAL A 309 -3.02 4.67 7.84
C VAL A 309 -2.53 5.21 6.50
N ASP A 310 -1.22 5.11 6.21
CA ASP A 310 -0.64 5.49 4.91
C ASP A 310 -1.29 4.72 3.74
N LEU A 311 -1.36 3.38 3.83
CA LEU A 311 -1.94 2.56 2.76
C LEU A 311 -3.43 2.88 2.49
N LEU A 312 -4.21 3.13 3.55
CA LEU A 312 -5.61 3.54 3.44
C LEU A 312 -5.75 4.98 2.92
N ASP A 313 -4.83 5.88 3.25
CA ASP A 313 -4.80 7.24 2.71
C ASP A 313 -4.54 7.23 1.19
N ASN A 314 -3.59 6.40 0.75
CA ASN A 314 -3.29 6.19 -0.67
C ASN A 314 -4.47 5.68 -1.50
N SER A 315 -5.47 5.10 -0.83
CA SER A 315 -6.71 4.63 -1.47
C SER A 315 -7.61 5.78 -1.96
N HIS A 316 -7.44 7.02 -1.45
CA HIS A 316 -8.25 8.19 -1.87
C HIS A 316 -7.90 8.71 -3.27
N GLY A 317 -6.67 8.46 -3.73
CA GLY A 317 -6.26 8.74 -5.11
C GLY A 317 -6.49 7.56 -6.05
N ARG A 318 -7.07 6.45 -5.58
CA ARG A 318 -7.10 5.19 -6.33
C ARG A 318 -7.76 5.32 -7.69
N ASP A 319 -8.85 6.07 -7.79
CA ASP A 319 -9.59 6.25 -9.05
C ASP A 319 -8.79 7.04 -10.11
N SER A 320 -7.71 7.73 -9.71
CA SER A 320 -6.76 8.38 -10.62
C SER A 320 -5.63 7.46 -11.12
N LEU A 321 -5.54 6.23 -10.58
CA LEU A 321 -4.50 5.26 -10.95
C LEU A 321 -4.90 4.46 -12.19
N SER A 322 -3.89 3.94 -12.90
CA SER A 322 -4.11 2.87 -13.87
C SER A 322 -4.70 1.62 -13.20
N MET A 323 -5.37 0.76 -13.97
CA MET A 323 -5.98 -0.48 -13.45
C MET A 323 -4.97 -1.36 -12.68
N ASP A 324 -3.76 -1.54 -13.21
CA ASP A 324 -2.71 -2.29 -12.52
C ASP A 324 -2.24 -1.59 -11.24
N GLY A 325 -2.25 -0.25 -11.22
CA GLY A 325 -1.98 0.55 -10.02
C GLY A 325 -3.05 0.34 -8.95
N MET A 326 -4.32 0.32 -9.32
CA MET A 326 -5.44 0.06 -8.41
C MET A 326 -5.35 -1.35 -7.80
N ILE A 327 -5.14 -2.37 -8.64
CA ILE A 327 -4.98 -3.76 -8.20
C ILE A 327 -3.80 -3.89 -7.23
N LYS A 328 -2.62 -3.33 -7.58
CA LYS A 328 -1.45 -3.36 -6.69
C LYS A 328 -1.73 -2.68 -5.36
N ASN A 329 -2.40 -1.53 -5.36
CA ASN A 329 -2.74 -0.82 -4.12
C ASN A 329 -3.65 -1.66 -3.21
N ILE A 330 -4.63 -2.37 -3.77
CA ILE A 330 -5.48 -3.29 -3.01
C ILE A 330 -4.70 -4.49 -2.49
N ILE A 331 -3.84 -5.11 -3.30
CA ILE A 331 -3.01 -6.24 -2.85
C ILE A 331 -2.06 -5.81 -1.72
N LYS A 332 -1.51 -4.59 -1.76
CA LYS A 332 -0.71 -4.04 -0.67
C LYS A 332 -1.47 -3.98 0.67
N LEU A 333 -2.76 -3.65 0.66
CA LEU A 333 -3.62 -3.71 1.85
C LEU A 333 -3.74 -5.14 2.37
N GLY A 334 -3.99 -6.10 1.47
CA GLY A 334 -4.06 -7.52 1.84
C GLY A 334 -2.77 -8.07 2.43
N ILE A 335 -1.61 -7.74 1.84
CA ILE A 335 -0.29 -8.14 2.35
C ILE A 335 -0.07 -7.58 3.76
N TRP A 336 -0.34 -6.28 3.97
CA TRP A 336 -0.19 -5.67 5.30
C TRP A 336 -1.09 -6.35 6.33
N ALA A 337 -2.36 -6.56 6.00
CA ALA A 337 -3.31 -7.17 6.92
C ALA A 337 -2.98 -8.63 7.23
N ALA A 338 -2.50 -9.41 6.25
CA ALA A 338 -2.03 -10.78 6.46
C ALA A 338 -0.85 -10.83 7.44
N ARG A 339 0.18 -9.99 7.21
CA ARG A 339 1.31 -9.91 8.15
C ARG A 339 0.87 -9.45 9.54
N GLY A 340 -0.05 -8.50 9.64
CA GLY A 340 -0.61 -8.07 10.92
C GLY A 340 -1.36 -9.17 11.66
N TYR A 341 -2.10 -10.01 10.94
CA TYR A 341 -2.77 -11.19 11.49
C TYR A 341 -1.77 -12.22 12.02
N ASP A 342 -0.71 -12.49 11.26
CA ASP A 342 0.35 -13.45 11.62
C ASP A 342 1.14 -13.04 12.88
N LEU A 343 1.12 -11.77 13.26
CA LEU A 343 1.74 -11.31 14.50
C LEU A 343 1.09 -11.93 15.74
N GLN A 344 -0.19 -12.35 15.64
CA GLN A 344 -0.98 -12.93 16.73
C GLN A 344 -0.96 -12.07 18.00
N SER A 345 -1.02 -10.75 17.82
CA SER A 345 -0.96 -9.81 18.94
C SER A 345 -2.21 -9.88 19.80
N SER A 346 -2.04 -9.83 21.12
CA SER A 346 -3.14 -9.62 22.06
C SER A 346 -3.58 -8.15 22.15
N TRP A 347 -2.85 -7.25 21.49
CA TRP A 347 -3.15 -5.82 21.50
C TRP A 347 -4.32 -5.48 20.57
N LEU A 348 -5.48 -5.24 21.18
CA LEU A 348 -6.75 -5.01 20.48
C LEU A 348 -6.70 -3.97 19.35
N PRO A 349 -6.02 -2.82 19.47
CA PRO A 349 -5.95 -1.83 18.39
C PRO A 349 -5.35 -2.38 17.09
N LEU A 350 -4.34 -3.26 17.16
CA LEU A 350 -3.75 -3.85 15.97
C LEU A 350 -4.76 -4.78 15.27
N ASN A 351 -5.43 -5.64 16.04
CA ASN A 351 -6.41 -6.59 15.50
C ASN A 351 -7.59 -5.86 14.84
N ALA A 352 -8.07 -4.77 15.45
CA ALA A 352 -9.10 -3.92 14.86
C ALA A 352 -8.67 -3.33 13.51
N PHE A 353 -7.41 -2.88 13.39
CA PHE A 353 -6.89 -2.31 12.15
C PHE A 353 -6.70 -3.38 11.07
N VAL A 354 -6.22 -4.57 11.44
CA VAL A 354 -6.14 -5.72 10.53
C VAL A 354 -7.51 -6.04 9.95
N MET A 355 -8.55 -6.07 10.79
CA MET A 355 -9.92 -6.32 10.34
C MET A 355 -10.42 -5.22 9.39
N GLU A 356 -10.23 -3.95 9.74
CA GLU A 356 -10.61 -2.79 8.92
C GLU A 356 -9.94 -2.82 7.54
N VAL A 357 -8.63 -3.07 7.51
CA VAL A 357 -7.85 -3.09 6.26
C VAL A 357 -8.22 -4.28 5.37
N PHE A 358 -8.45 -5.47 5.94
CA PHE A 358 -8.93 -6.62 5.17
C PHE A 358 -10.29 -6.38 4.54
N GLU A 359 -11.23 -5.82 5.31
CA GLU A 359 -12.58 -5.55 4.83
C GLU A 359 -12.56 -4.47 3.74
N GLU A 360 -11.76 -3.41 3.90
CA GLU A 360 -11.53 -2.41 2.86
C GLU A 360 -10.97 -3.06 1.58
N ALA A 361 -9.93 -3.89 1.69
CA ALA A 361 -9.34 -4.58 0.52
C ALA A 361 -10.38 -5.45 -0.21
N LEU A 362 -11.20 -6.19 0.54
CA LEU A 362 -12.23 -7.06 -0.02
C LEU A 362 -13.34 -6.27 -0.74
N VAL A 363 -13.88 -5.23 -0.10
CA VAL A 363 -14.94 -4.40 -0.68
C VAL A 363 -14.49 -3.73 -1.97
N HIS A 364 -13.27 -3.19 -2.01
CA HIS A 364 -12.76 -2.56 -3.22
C HIS A 364 -12.42 -3.58 -4.32
N SER A 365 -12.00 -4.79 -3.95
CA SER A 365 -11.83 -5.89 -4.91
C SER A 365 -13.16 -6.28 -5.55
N GLU A 366 -14.22 -6.45 -4.73
CA GLU A 366 -15.58 -6.72 -5.22
C GLU A 366 -16.05 -5.60 -6.14
N HIS A 367 -15.87 -4.33 -5.75
CA HIS A 367 -16.27 -3.18 -6.55
C HIS A 367 -15.61 -3.18 -7.94
N LEU A 368 -14.30 -3.41 -8.01
CA LEU A 368 -13.57 -3.41 -9.29
C LEU A 368 -14.04 -4.48 -10.26
N VAL A 369 -14.47 -5.64 -9.75
CA VAL A 369 -14.99 -6.75 -10.55
C VAL A 369 -16.45 -6.50 -10.92
N ILE A 370 -17.30 -6.18 -9.94
CA ILE A 370 -18.75 -5.99 -10.12
C ILE A 370 -19.05 -4.82 -11.06
N LYS A 371 -18.30 -3.71 -10.98
CA LYS A 371 -18.52 -2.55 -11.85
C LYS A 371 -18.52 -2.94 -13.33
N ASN A 372 -17.61 -3.81 -13.75
CA ASN A 372 -17.57 -4.29 -15.14
C ASN A 372 -18.76 -5.18 -15.51
N LEU A 373 -19.35 -5.90 -14.57
CA LEU A 373 -20.51 -6.76 -14.83
C LEU A 373 -21.78 -5.94 -15.13
N PHE A 374 -21.76 -4.64 -14.91
CA PHE A 374 -22.90 -3.75 -15.10
C PHE A 374 -22.90 -3.02 -16.45
N GLU A 375 -21.82 -3.14 -17.21
CA GLU A 375 -21.67 -2.46 -18.50
C GLU A 375 -22.71 -2.98 -19.50
N LEU A 376 -23.38 -2.04 -20.16
CA LEU A 376 -24.47 -2.32 -21.10
C LEU A 376 -23.94 -2.54 -22.52
N GLU A 377 -22.83 -1.90 -22.86
CA GLU A 377 -22.15 -2.03 -24.14
C GLU A 377 -20.97 -3.00 -24.00
N SER A 378 -20.64 -3.71 -25.08
CA SER A 378 -19.52 -4.66 -25.13
C SER A 378 -19.49 -5.65 -23.95
N GLN A 379 -20.66 -6.18 -23.56
CA GLN A 379 -20.81 -6.97 -22.32
C GLN A 379 -19.84 -8.16 -22.21
N GLN A 380 -19.49 -8.79 -23.34
CA GLN A 380 -18.53 -9.90 -23.38
C GLN A 380 -17.11 -9.44 -22.99
N ASP A 381 -16.66 -8.30 -23.52
CA ASP A 381 -15.32 -7.75 -23.24
C ASP A 381 -15.21 -7.35 -21.77
N PHE A 382 -16.25 -6.71 -21.23
CA PHE A 382 -16.27 -6.32 -19.84
C PHE A 382 -16.39 -7.52 -18.89
N LEU A 383 -17.09 -8.59 -19.27
CA LEU A 383 -17.05 -9.86 -18.55
C LEU A 383 -15.63 -10.42 -18.49
N ILE A 384 -14.93 -10.53 -19.62
CA ILE A 384 -13.55 -11.03 -19.63
C ILE A 384 -12.65 -10.13 -18.79
N SER A 385 -12.81 -8.81 -18.88
CA SER A 385 -12.09 -7.85 -18.03
C SER A 385 -12.40 -8.06 -16.54
N ALA A 386 -13.64 -8.36 -16.16
CA ALA A 386 -14.03 -8.68 -14.79
C ALA A 386 -13.34 -9.96 -14.28
N LEU A 387 -13.31 -11.01 -15.10
CA LEU A 387 -12.67 -12.29 -14.78
C LEU A 387 -11.13 -12.15 -14.65
N ILE A 388 -10.49 -11.36 -15.51
CA ILE A 388 -9.06 -11.04 -15.42
C ILE A 388 -8.75 -10.26 -14.13
N LYS A 389 -9.60 -9.29 -13.76
CA LYS A 389 -9.45 -8.56 -12.48
C LYS A 389 -9.61 -9.49 -11.28
N PHE A 390 -10.61 -10.37 -11.31
CA PHE A 390 -10.79 -11.40 -10.29
C PHE A 390 -9.52 -12.27 -10.15
N GLU A 391 -8.94 -12.72 -11.27
CA GLU A 391 -7.70 -13.49 -11.25
C GLU A 391 -6.55 -12.75 -10.56
N LYS A 392 -6.34 -11.49 -10.95
CA LYS A 392 -5.27 -10.66 -10.40
C LYS A 392 -5.49 -10.35 -8.92
N LEU A 393 -6.74 -10.33 -8.45
CA LEU A 393 -7.12 -10.06 -7.06
C LEU A 393 -7.34 -11.33 -6.23
N LYS A 394 -6.98 -12.51 -6.77
CA LYS A 394 -7.05 -13.79 -6.07
C LYS A 394 -6.49 -13.74 -4.63
N PRO A 395 -5.31 -13.14 -4.34
CA PRO A 395 -4.78 -13.08 -2.98
C PRO A 395 -5.68 -12.35 -1.95
N ILE A 396 -6.64 -11.54 -2.42
CA ILE A 396 -7.59 -10.85 -1.54
C ILE A 396 -8.85 -11.70 -1.29
N PHE A 397 -9.35 -12.36 -2.33
CA PHE A 397 -10.57 -13.16 -2.26
C PHE A 397 -10.40 -14.47 -1.51
N TYR A 398 -9.17 -14.93 -1.31
CA TYR A 398 -8.88 -16.17 -0.60
C TYR A 398 -8.01 -15.90 0.63
N VAL A 399 -8.16 -16.77 1.61
CA VAL A 399 -7.19 -16.88 2.72
C VAL A 399 -6.15 -17.87 2.26
N ASP A 400 -4.86 -17.53 2.40
CA ASP A 400 -3.83 -18.54 2.26
C ASP A 400 -4.13 -19.64 3.27
N THR A 401 -4.37 -20.86 2.79
CA THR A 401 -4.42 -22.01 3.66
C THR A 401 -3.10 -21.98 4.44
N PRO A 402 -3.09 -21.97 5.78
CA PRO A 402 -1.84 -22.25 6.48
C PRO A 402 -1.34 -23.54 5.86
N SER A 403 -0.16 -23.48 5.25
CA SER A 403 0.49 -24.67 4.71
C SER A 403 0.46 -25.65 5.87
N SER A 404 -0.39 -26.67 5.77
CA SER A 404 -0.33 -27.83 6.63
C SER A 404 1.14 -28.17 6.70
N GLU A 405 1.68 -28.11 7.91
CA GLU A 405 3.01 -28.55 8.26
C GLU A 405 3.42 -29.62 7.25
N LYS A 406 4.41 -29.31 6.40
CA LYS A 406 5.27 -30.39 5.94
C LYS A 406 5.99 -30.83 7.20
N SER A 407 5.31 -31.72 7.91
CA SER A 407 5.82 -32.62 8.90
C SER A 407 6.89 -33.48 8.22
N ASN A 408 8.04 -32.86 7.98
CA ASN A 408 9.28 -33.59 7.84
C ASN A 408 9.73 -33.90 9.26
N SER A 409 9.23 -35.03 9.72
CA SER A 409 9.95 -35.89 10.67
C SER A 409 11.22 -36.41 10.03
#